data_AF-A0AAN7PG08-F1
#
_entry.id   AF-A0AAN7PG08-F1
#
_cell.length_a   1.000
_cell.length_b   1.000
_cell.length_c   1.000
_cell.angle_alpha   90.00
_cell.angle_beta   90.00
_cell.angle_gamma   90.00
#
_symmetry.space_group_name_H-M   'P 1'
#
loop_
_entity.id
_entity.type
_entity.pdbx_description
1 polymer ?
#
loop_
_entity_poly.entity_id
_entity_poly.type
_entity_poly.pdbx_seq_one_letter_code
_entity_poly.pdbx_strand_id
1 'polypeptide(L)'
;MVKPDILLVILNSEREDLFANIQAIYDQSQSLTIDTLSDFTNQYNRLSKLEEKFETITQRIRETNALVVDVSLHLNTLQVSNAVIDSIDKIRNKYFKLSASSASSSISANANSVALDVLGISDVGDFFKLQLALRNLDHGSRRAFEEQCSSQEIPSYSDLIHFVTERSRKLSLMTITKPSRDIQLTSRTSSKVYSISKTPSKSILKPKTKEMVKNTIISSKTESLPLSLKQVSSFVEVSKPIIISEETVRPPLLCYNCKGPHYFKHCDKPIDLHCHSCGKPGITKLRCPNCNPKN
;
A
#
# COMPACT_ATOMS: atom_id res chain seq x y z
N MET A 1 -17.94 9.99 -31.46
CA MET A 1 -18.01 9.36 -30.13
C MET A 1 -18.11 7.85 -30.31
N VAL A 2 -17.32 7.06 -29.60
CA VAL A 2 -17.43 5.59 -29.63
C VAL A 2 -18.74 5.18 -28.95
N LYS A 3 -19.48 4.22 -29.51
CA LYS A 3 -20.71 3.72 -28.88
C LYS A 3 -20.36 3.02 -27.55
N PRO A 4 -21.13 3.24 -26.46
CA PRO A 4 -20.87 2.61 -25.16
C PRO A 4 -20.70 1.09 -25.24
N ASP A 5 -21.49 0.40 -26.07
CA ASP A 5 -21.41 -1.06 -26.23
C ASP A 5 -20.06 -1.51 -26.81
N ILE A 6 -19.53 -0.76 -27.79
CA ILE A 6 -18.21 -1.03 -28.38
C ILE A 6 -17.11 -0.77 -27.34
N LEU A 7 -17.26 0.28 -26.54
CA LEU A 7 -16.32 0.60 -25.48
C LEU A 7 -16.29 -0.49 -24.39
N LEU A 8 -17.44 -1.08 -24.02
CA LEU A 8 -17.48 -2.20 -23.09
C LEU A 8 -16.70 -3.42 -23.60
N VAL A 9 -16.80 -3.74 -24.90
CA VAL A 9 -16.04 -4.86 -25.48
C VAL A 9 -14.53 -4.62 -25.38
N ILE A 10 -14.08 -3.40 -25.69
CA ILE A 10 -12.67 -3.01 -25.58
C ILE A 10 -12.19 -3.11 -24.13
N LEU A 11 -12.93 -2.51 -23.19
CA LEU A 11 -12.59 -2.54 -21.77
C LEU A 11 -12.60 -3.96 -21.21
N ASN A 12 -13.51 -4.82 -21.67
CA ASN A 12 -13.54 -6.22 -21.28
C ASN A 12 -12.26 -6.94 -21.73
N SER A 13 -11.85 -6.76 -22.98
CA SER A 13 -10.60 -7.34 -23.50
C SER A 13 -9.40 -6.88 -22.68
N GLU A 14 -9.27 -5.59 -22.40
CA GLU A 14 -8.18 -5.06 -21.57
C GLU A 14 -8.20 -5.64 -20.14
N ARG A 15 -9.40 -5.84 -19.57
CA ARG A 15 -9.56 -6.47 -18.26
C ARG A 15 -9.08 -7.91 -18.26
N GLU A 16 -9.47 -8.69 -19.26
CA GLU A 16 -9.06 -10.10 -19.38
C GLU A 16 -7.55 -10.24 -19.59
N ASP A 17 -6.92 -9.33 -20.36
CA ASP A 17 -5.47 -9.29 -20.52
C ASP A 17 -4.74 -9.00 -19.20
N LEU A 18 -5.25 -8.05 -18.40
CA LEU A 18 -4.71 -7.77 -17.07
C LEU A 18 -4.92 -8.95 -16.11
N PHE A 19 -6.10 -9.57 -16.16
CA PHE A 19 -6.40 -10.76 -15.36
C PHE A 19 -5.42 -11.89 -15.67
N ALA A 20 -5.18 -12.19 -16.95
CA ALA A 20 -4.23 -13.20 -17.39
C ALA A 20 -2.79 -12.90 -16.91
N ASN A 21 -2.37 -11.64 -16.94
CA ASN A 21 -1.06 -11.24 -16.42
C ASN A 21 -0.93 -11.45 -14.91
N ILE A 22 -1.97 -11.10 -14.13
CA ILE A 22 -1.99 -11.31 -12.68
C ILE A 22 -2.01 -12.81 -12.37
N GLN A 23 -2.81 -13.59 -13.11
CA GLN A 23 -2.89 -15.04 -12.97
C GLN A 23 -1.53 -15.70 -13.26
N ALA A 24 -0.81 -15.27 -14.29
CA ALA A 24 0.54 -15.78 -14.57
C ALA A 24 1.53 -15.51 -13.42
N ILE A 25 1.46 -14.35 -12.78
CA ILE A 25 2.27 -14.05 -11.59
C ILE A 25 1.83 -14.93 -10.41
N TYR A 26 0.52 -15.14 -10.24
CA TYR A 26 -0.03 -16.02 -9.22
C TYR A 26 0.48 -17.45 -9.39
N ASP A 27 0.45 -18.00 -10.61
CA ASP A 27 0.90 -19.36 -10.90
C ASP A 27 2.40 -19.51 -10.63
N GLN A 28 3.23 -18.54 -11.04
CA GLN A 28 4.65 -18.49 -10.70
C GLN A 28 4.88 -18.43 -9.18
N SER A 29 4.03 -17.70 -8.46
CA SER A 29 4.12 -17.64 -7.00
C SER A 29 3.85 -19.00 -6.36
N GLN A 30 3.06 -19.88 -6.97
CA GLN A 30 2.78 -21.22 -6.42
C GLN A 30 4.02 -22.13 -6.39
N SER A 31 4.96 -21.97 -7.32
CA SER A 31 6.24 -22.68 -7.32
C SER A 31 7.38 -21.93 -6.62
N LEU A 32 7.09 -20.78 -5.99
CA LEU A 32 8.12 -19.92 -5.40
C LEU A 32 8.83 -20.59 -4.22
N THR A 33 10.16 -20.59 -4.27
CA THR A 33 11.09 -21.04 -3.22
C THR A 33 12.04 -19.91 -2.82
N ILE A 34 12.80 -20.09 -1.74
CA ILE A 34 13.78 -19.10 -1.26
C ILE A 34 14.84 -18.81 -2.34
N ASP A 35 15.32 -19.83 -3.04
CA ASP A 35 16.38 -19.70 -4.06
C ASP A 35 15.91 -18.87 -5.26
N THR A 36 14.63 -19.01 -5.63
CA THR A 36 13.99 -18.28 -6.74
C THR A 36 13.43 -16.90 -6.34
N LEU A 37 13.56 -16.51 -5.08
CA LEU A 37 12.91 -15.31 -4.54
C LEU A 37 13.42 -14.02 -5.19
N SER A 38 14.73 -13.96 -5.49
CA SER A 38 15.35 -12.80 -6.12
C SER A 38 14.76 -12.54 -7.52
N ASP A 39 14.64 -13.60 -8.35
CA ASP A 39 14.08 -13.49 -9.70
C ASP A 39 12.61 -13.08 -9.67
N PHE A 40 11.85 -13.59 -8.70
CA PHE A 40 10.43 -13.26 -8.53
C PHE A 40 10.20 -11.82 -8.04
N THR A 41 11.18 -11.20 -7.38
CA THR A 41 11.06 -9.83 -6.83
C THR A 41 10.68 -8.81 -7.91
N ASN A 42 11.20 -8.97 -9.12
CA ASN A 42 10.85 -8.10 -10.25
C ASN A 42 9.38 -8.24 -10.66
N GLN A 43 8.83 -9.46 -10.64
CA GLN A 43 7.42 -9.70 -10.94
C GLN A 43 6.52 -9.15 -9.81
N TYR A 44 6.93 -9.36 -8.56
CA TYR A 44 6.25 -8.82 -7.40
C TYR A 44 6.15 -7.28 -7.44
N ASN A 45 7.23 -6.59 -7.79
CA ASN A 45 7.24 -5.13 -7.92
C ASN A 45 6.33 -4.61 -9.04
N ARG A 46 6.04 -5.43 -10.06
CA ARG A 46 5.07 -5.10 -11.12
C ARG A 46 3.62 -5.26 -10.68
N LEU A 47 3.35 -6.07 -9.65
CA LEU A 47 2.00 -6.43 -9.21
C LEU A 47 1.17 -5.21 -8.82
N SER A 48 1.72 -4.26 -8.05
CA SER A 48 1.00 -3.04 -7.64
C SER A 48 0.58 -2.18 -8.84
N LYS A 49 1.39 -2.13 -9.90
CA LYS A 49 1.04 -1.40 -11.13
C LYS A 49 -0.06 -2.10 -11.92
N LEU A 50 -0.12 -3.43 -11.87
CA LEU A 50 -1.20 -4.20 -12.52
C LEU A 50 -2.51 -4.06 -11.75
N GLU A 51 -2.46 -4.08 -10.42
CA GLU A 51 -3.61 -3.85 -9.53
C GLU A 51 -4.25 -2.48 -9.79
N GLU A 52 -3.47 -1.41 -9.79
CA GLU A 52 -3.96 -0.04 -10.06
C GLU A 52 -4.63 0.07 -11.44
N LYS A 53 -4.00 -0.52 -12.47
CA LYS A 53 -4.57 -0.56 -13.83
C LYS A 53 -5.88 -1.35 -13.87
N PHE A 54 -5.94 -2.47 -13.15
CA PHE A 54 -7.12 -3.32 -13.09
C PHE A 54 -8.28 -2.60 -12.39
N GLU A 55 -8.02 -1.90 -11.28
CA GLU A 55 -9.01 -1.06 -10.59
C GLU A 55 -9.53 0.05 -11.51
N THR A 56 -8.63 0.72 -12.24
CA THR A 56 -8.98 1.78 -13.19
C THR A 56 -9.90 1.26 -14.31
N ILE A 57 -9.56 0.12 -14.94
CA ILE A 57 -10.41 -0.48 -15.98
C ILE A 57 -11.74 -0.95 -15.40
N THR A 58 -11.74 -1.55 -14.20
CA THR A 58 -12.97 -1.96 -13.52
C THR A 58 -13.90 -0.78 -13.27
N GLN A 59 -13.36 0.36 -12.82
CA GLN A 59 -14.12 1.58 -12.61
C GLN A 59 -14.70 2.12 -13.92
N ARG A 60 -13.90 2.16 -15.00
CA ARG A 60 -14.37 2.56 -16.33
C ARG A 60 -15.47 1.65 -16.88
N ILE A 61 -15.41 0.35 -16.62
CA ILE A 61 -16.47 -0.60 -16.97
C ILE A 61 -17.76 -0.26 -16.21
N ARG A 62 -17.69 0.03 -14.91
CA ARG A 62 -18.88 0.40 -14.11
C ARG A 62 -19.53 1.68 -14.62
N GLU A 63 -18.72 2.70 -14.92
CA GLU A 63 -19.18 3.95 -15.51
C GLU A 63 -19.83 3.72 -16.87
N THR A 64 -19.24 2.86 -17.71
CA THR A 64 -19.78 2.56 -19.04
C THR A 64 -21.07 1.73 -18.94
N ASN A 65 -21.14 0.74 -18.04
CA ASN A 65 -22.37 -0.01 -17.75
C ASN A 65 -23.53 0.92 -17.36
N ALA A 66 -23.26 1.99 -16.60
CA ALA A 66 -24.28 2.97 -16.22
C ALA A 66 -24.83 3.79 -17.41
N LEU A 67 -24.10 3.84 -18.53
CA LEU A 67 -24.52 4.50 -19.77
C LEU A 67 -25.24 3.56 -20.75
N VAL A 68 -25.14 2.25 -20.55
CA VAL A 68 -25.75 1.23 -21.42
C VAL A 68 -27.14 0.88 -20.92
N VAL A 69 -28.14 1.15 -21.75
CA VAL A 69 -29.57 0.91 -21.45
C VAL A 69 -29.87 -0.59 -21.37
N ASP A 70 -29.20 -1.39 -22.20
CA ASP A 70 -29.39 -2.85 -22.23
C ASP A 70 -28.58 -3.55 -21.13
N VAL A 71 -29.27 -3.95 -20.06
CA VAL A 71 -28.68 -4.66 -18.90
C VAL A 71 -28.07 -6.01 -19.29
N SER A 72 -28.49 -6.62 -20.41
CA SER A 72 -27.92 -7.89 -20.87
C SER A 72 -26.45 -7.76 -21.32
N LEU A 73 -26.03 -6.54 -21.67
CA LEU A 73 -24.65 -6.22 -22.05
C LEU A 73 -23.77 -5.84 -20.86
N HIS A 74 -24.34 -5.75 -19.65
CA HIS A 74 -23.58 -5.35 -18.46
C HIS A 74 -22.55 -6.41 -18.08
N LEU A 75 -21.30 -5.97 -17.95
CA LEU A 75 -20.22 -6.85 -17.49
C LEU A 75 -20.26 -7.01 -15.97
N ASN A 76 -20.19 -8.24 -15.49
CA ASN A 76 -20.08 -8.53 -14.05
C ASN A 76 -18.67 -8.18 -13.55
N THR A 77 -18.52 -7.02 -12.92
CA THR A 77 -17.23 -6.59 -12.38
C THR A 77 -16.90 -7.22 -11.03
N LEU A 78 -17.91 -7.48 -10.19
CA LEU A 78 -17.68 -7.83 -8.79
C LEU A 78 -16.99 -9.19 -8.64
N GLN A 79 -17.43 -10.17 -9.41
CA GLN A 79 -16.85 -11.52 -9.34
C GLN A 79 -15.39 -11.53 -9.77
N VAL A 80 -15.06 -10.85 -10.87
CA VAL A 80 -13.69 -10.78 -11.39
C VAL A 80 -12.80 -10.00 -10.43
N SER A 81 -13.27 -8.87 -9.89
CA SER A 81 -12.51 -8.10 -8.88
C SER A 81 -12.18 -8.93 -7.66
N ASN A 82 -13.14 -9.68 -7.11
CA ASN A 82 -12.87 -10.52 -5.94
C ASN A 82 -11.82 -11.60 -6.23
N ALA A 83 -11.88 -12.24 -7.40
CA ALA A 83 -10.89 -13.25 -7.80
C ALA A 83 -9.47 -12.65 -7.95
N VAL A 84 -9.37 -11.42 -8.48
CA VAL A 84 -8.10 -10.70 -8.59
C VAL A 84 -7.53 -10.35 -7.22
N ILE A 85 -8.36 -9.79 -6.33
CA ILE A 85 -7.96 -9.44 -4.96
C ILE A 85 -7.44 -10.68 -4.22
N ASP A 86 -8.20 -11.78 -4.24
CA ASP A 86 -7.80 -13.04 -3.62
C ASP A 86 -6.45 -13.55 -4.16
N SER A 87 -6.21 -13.40 -5.47
CA SER A 87 -4.96 -13.83 -6.11
C SER A 87 -3.78 -12.96 -5.67
N ILE A 88 -3.97 -11.63 -5.65
CA ILE A 88 -2.96 -10.67 -5.21
C ILE A 88 -2.60 -10.92 -3.74
N ASP A 89 -3.58 -11.12 -2.87
CA ASP A 89 -3.34 -11.37 -1.45
C ASP A 89 -2.57 -12.66 -1.22
N LYS A 90 -2.88 -13.72 -1.98
CA LYS A 90 -2.11 -14.97 -1.93
C LYS A 90 -0.66 -14.78 -2.38
N ILE A 91 -0.41 -14.02 -3.46
CA ILE A 91 0.94 -13.69 -3.92
C ILE A 91 1.69 -12.94 -2.82
N ARG A 92 1.10 -11.86 -2.28
CA ARG A 92 1.69 -11.01 -1.23
C ARG A 92 2.04 -11.81 0.01
N ASN A 93 1.11 -12.61 0.50
CA ASN A 93 1.32 -13.43 1.70
C ASN A 93 2.43 -14.44 1.51
N LYS A 94 2.51 -15.09 0.33
CA LYS A 94 3.56 -16.07 0.06
C LYS A 94 4.93 -15.42 -0.09
N TYR A 95 5.02 -14.33 -0.85
CA TYR A 95 6.25 -13.57 -1.00
C TYR A 95 6.75 -13.05 0.36
N PHE A 96 5.86 -12.46 1.17
CA PHE A 96 6.20 -11.96 2.49
C PHE A 96 6.75 -13.07 3.39
N LYS A 97 6.08 -14.22 3.47
CA LYS A 97 6.55 -15.38 4.27
C LYS A 97 7.95 -15.82 3.86
N LEU A 98 8.21 -15.98 2.57
CA LEU A 98 9.53 -16.41 2.08
C LEU A 98 10.60 -15.33 2.28
N SER A 99 10.26 -14.06 2.08
CA SER A 99 11.19 -12.95 2.31
C SER A 99 11.58 -12.82 3.78
N ALA A 100 10.63 -13.02 4.70
CA ALA A 100 10.90 -13.06 6.14
C ALA A 100 11.81 -14.25 6.48
N SER A 101 11.51 -15.46 5.97
CA SER A 101 12.37 -16.63 6.20
C SER A 101 13.78 -16.45 5.64
N SER A 102 13.91 -15.86 4.45
CA SER A 102 15.21 -15.56 3.83
C SER A 102 16.00 -14.53 4.64
N ALA A 103 15.35 -13.49 5.16
CA ALA A 103 15.98 -12.52 6.05
C ALA A 103 16.44 -13.18 7.36
N SER A 104 15.63 -14.06 7.96
CA SER A 104 16.02 -14.81 9.16
C SER A 104 17.19 -15.76 8.93
N SER A 105 17.33 -16.35 7.73
CA SER A 105 18.49 -17.19 7.38
C SER A 105 19.74 -16.39 7.01
N SER A 106 19.56 -15.20 6.42
CA SER A 106 20.65 -14.32 5.97
C SER A 106 21.23 -13.46 7.10
N ILE A 107 20.43 -13.20 8.15
CA ILE A 107 20.95 -12.76 9.44
C ILE A 107 21.62 -13.99 10.05
N SER A 108 22.81 -14.31 9.53
CA SER A 108 23.83 -14.93 10.34
C SER A 108 24.03 -13.98 11.52
N ALA A 109 23.40 -14.37 12.62
CA ALA A 109 23.28 -13.68 13.88
C ALA A 109 24.63 -13.56 14.61
N ASN A 110 25.69 -13.19 13.90
CA ASN A 110 27.05 -13.12 14.42
C ASN A 110 27.67 -11.74 14.24
N ALA A 111 27.57 -11.09 13.07
CA ALA A 111 28.19 -9.77 12.91
C ALA A 111 27.40 -8.66 13.62
N ASN A 112 26.07 -8.66 13.43
CA ASN A 112 25.21 -7.63 14.02
C ASN A 112 24.91 -7.89 15.51
N SER A 113 24.82 -9.16 15.95
CA SER A 113 24.69 -9.47 17.38
C SER A 113 25.94 -9.06 18.14
N VAL A 114 27.14 -9.36 17.62
CA VAL A 114 28.40 -8.92 18.22
C VAL A 114 28.50 -7.39 18.25
N ALA A 115 28.06 -6.69 17.19
CA ALA A 115 28.02 -5.23 17.22
C ALA A 115 27.03 -4.68 18.27
N LEU A 116 25.86 -5.29 18.44
CA LEU A 116 24.88 -4.90 19.47
C LEU A 116 25.40 -5.18 20.88
N ASP A 117 26.09 -6.31 21.09
CA ASP A 117 26.74 -6.67 22.35
C ASP A 117 27.87 -5.68 22.68
N VAL A 118 28.70 -5.30 21.70
CA VAL A 118 29.76 -4.29 21.85
C VAL A 118 29.19 -2.91 22.18
N LEU A 119 28.00 -2.58 21.66
CA LEU A 119 27.29 -1.34 21.96
C LEU A 119 26.55 -1.38 23.32
N GLY A 120 26.56 -2.51 24.02
CA GLY A 120 25.86 -2.68 25.30
C GLY A 120 24.34 -2.66 25.19
N ILE A 121 23.78 -2.98 24.02
CA ILE A 121 22.33 -2.99 23.80
C ILE A 121 21.76 -4.32 24.30
N SER A 122 21.22 -4.30 25.51
CA SER A 122 20.65 -5.48 26.17
C SER A 122 19.29 -5.91 25.62
N ASP A 123 18.48 -4.96 25.11
CA ASP A 123 17.19 -5.23 24.46
C ASP A 123 17.18 -4.73 23.01
N VAL A 124 17.41 -5.66 22.08
CA VAL A 124 17.39 -5.41 20.64
C VAL A 124 16.03 -4.91 20.16
N GLY A 125 14.94 -5.41 20.76
CA GLY A 125 13.58 -5.02 20.39
C GLY A 125 13.30 -3.57 20.77
N ASP A 126 13.76 -3.14 21.94
CA ASP A 126 13.65 -1.75 22.38
C ASP A 126 14.45 -0.79 21.49
N PHE A 127 15.67 -1.19 21.12
CA PHE A 127 16.50 -0.42 20.17
C PHE A 127 15.82 -0.25 18.80
N PHE A 128 15.22 -1.30 18.24
CA PHE A 128 14.50 -1.19 16.97
C PHE A 128 13.27 -0.28 17.07
N LYS A 129 12.50 -0.37 18.16
CA LYS A 129 11.36 0.54 18.41
C LYS A 129 11.82 1.98 18.47
N LEU A 130 12.91 2.26 19.18
CA LEU A 130 13.53 3.58 19.24
C LEU A 130 13.92 4.07 17.84
N GLN A 131 14.68 3.30 17.07
CA GLN A 131 15.12 3.71 15.73
C GLN A 131 13.96 3.96 14.78
N LEU A 132 12.92 3.13 14.83
CA LEU A 132 11.72 3.32 14.01
C LEU A 132 10.96 4.58 14.42
N ALA A 133 10.84 4.86 15.72
CA ALA A 133 10.18 6.05 16.23
C ALA A 133 10.96 7.33 15.90
N LEU A 134 12.28 7.33 16.05
CA LEU A 134 13.15 8.46 15.69
C LEU A 134 13.07 8.81 14.20
N ARG A 135 12.91 7.82 13.31
CA ARG A 135 12.72 8.05 11.87
C ARG A 135 11.39 8.73 11.53
N ASN A 136 10.37 8.54 12.36
CA ASN A 136 9.04 9.12 12.16
C ASN A 136 8.84 10.43 12.94
N LEU A 137 9.77 10.82 13.82
CA LEU A 137 9.75 12.09 14.52
C LEU A 137 10.13 13.25 13.58
N ASP A 138 9.56 14.43 13.79
CA ASP A 138 9.99 15.63 13.07
C ASP A 138 11.44 15.99 13.44
N HIS A 139 12.16 16.60 12.49
CA HIS A 139 13.58 16.92 12.65
C HIS A 139 13.86 17.78 13.89
N GLY A 140 12.96 18.69 14.25
CA GLY A 140 13.14 19.57 15.41
C GLY A 140 13.05 18.81 16.73
N SER A 141 12.02 17.97 16.89
CA SER A 141 11.86 17.13 18.08
C SER A 141 12.95 16.07 18.20
N ARG A 142 13.36 15.47 17.08
CA ARG A 142 14.45 14.48 17.05
C ARG A 142 15.76 15.09 17.53
N ARG A 143 16.16 16.24 16.97
CA ARG A 143 17.38 16.93 17.36
C ARG A 143 17.37 17.32 18.84
N ALA A 144 16.25 17.83 19.33
CA ALA A 144 16.11 18.19 20.74
C ALA A 144 16.22 16.97 21.69
N PHE A 145 15.72 15.81 21.26
CA PHE A 145 15.89 14.55 21.99
C PHE A 145 17.36 14.11 21.99
N GLU A 146 18.02 14.11 20.83
CA GLU A 146 19.44 13.75 20.69
C GLU A 146 20.35 14.68 21.52
N GLU A 147 20.05 15.98 21.58
CA GLU A 147 20.76 16.94 22.43
C GLU A 147 20.57 16.65 23.93
N GLN A 148 19.35 16.26 24.33
CA GLN A 148 19.05 15.88 25.72
C GLN A 148 19.73 14.58 26.14
N CYS A 149 19.90 13.63 25.22
CA CYS A 149 20.53 12.32 25.47
C CYS A 149 22.04 12.31 25.17
N SER A 150 22.72 13.45 25.23
CA SER A 150 24.16 13.58 24.91
C SER A 150 25.10 12.84 25.89
N SER A 151 24.58 12.26 26.97
CA SER A 151 25.31 11.32 27.82
C SER A 151 25.62 10.02 27.07
N GLN A 152 26.77 9.40 27.36
CA GLN A 152 27.33 8.23 26.63
C GLN A 152 26.47 6.96 26.58
N GLU A 153 25.28 6.93 27.18
CA GLU A 153 24.38 5.77 27.18
C GLU A 153 23.34 5.87 26.05
N ILE A 154 23.09 4.74 25.39
CA ILE A 154 22.07 4.63 24.35
C ILE A 154 20.69 4.74 25.02
N PRO A 155 19.87 5.75 24.68
CA PRO A 155 18.56 5.92 25.31
C PRO A 155 17.62 4.78 24.95
N SER A 156 16.68 4.45 25.83
CA SER A 156 15.63 3.47 25.59
C SER A 156 14.46 4.08 24.79
N TYR A 157 13.61 3.23 24.20
CA TYR A 157 12.36 3.69 23.60
C TYR A 157 11.45 4.37 24.63
N SER A 158 11.47 3.90 25.88
CA SER A 158 10.73 4.52 26.98
C SER A 158 11.16 5.96 27.22
N ASP A 159 12.46 6.26 27.12
CA ASP A 159 13.00 7.62 27.27
C ASP A 159 12.47 8.56 26.17
N LEU A 160 12.39 8.06 24.93
CA LEU A 160 11.80 8.80 23.82
C LEU A 160 10.30 9.08 24.05
N ILE A 161 9.54 8.08 24.52
CA ILE A 161 8.11 8.27 24.81
C ILE A 161 7.91 9.28 25.94
N HIS A 162 8.73 9.22 26.99
CA HIS A 162 8.70 10.20 28.08
C HIS A 162 9.00 11.62 27.56
N PHE A 163 10.04 11.76 26.72
CA PHE A 163 10.39 13.03 26.08
C PHE A 163 9.24 13.62 25.26
N VAL A 164 8.65 12.82 24.36
CA VAL A 164 7.55 13.28 23.48
C VAL A 164 6.32 13.65 24.30
N THR A 165 6.01 12.89 25.34
CA THR A 165 4.89 13.14 26.25
C THR A 165 5.09 14.47 27.00
N GLU A 166 6.29 14.68 27.55
CA GLU A 166 6.61 15.90 28.30
C GLU A 166 6.63 17.14 27.40
N ARG A 167 7.15 17.01 26.18
CA ARG A 167 7.14 18.09 25.17
C ARG A 167 5.71 18.45 24.76
N SER A 168 4.86 17.44 24.51
CA SER A 168 3.43 17.63 24.21
C SER A 168 2.72 18.36 25.35
N ARG A 169 2.97 17.94 26.59
CA ARG A 169 2.42 18.56 27.80
C ARG A 169 2.81 20.04 27.92
N LYS A 170 4.09 20.39 27.68
CA LYS A 170 4.57 21.78 27.72
C LYS A 170 3.91 22.66 26.65
N LEU A 171 3.72 22.14 25.44
CA LEU A 171 3.03 22.86 24.36
C LEU A 171 1.56 23.13 24.68
N SER A 172 0.87 22.17 25.30
CA SER A 172 -0.50 22.36 25.79
C SER A 172 -0.60 23.45 26.85
N LEU A 173 0.40 23.59 27.73
CA LEU A 173 0.41 24.66 28.74
C LEU A 173 0.68 26.04 28.13
N MET A 174 1.55 26.14 27.13
CA MET A 174 1.88 27.41 26.47
C MET A 174 0.72 28.00 25.64
N THR A 175 -0.21 27.17 25.19
CA THR A 175 -1.37 27.62 24.41
C THR A 175 -2.46 28.28 25.27
N ILE A 176 -2.52 27.97 26.56
CA ILE A 176 -3.50 28.52 27.50
C ILE A 176 -3.13 29.94 27.96
N THR A 177 -1.84 30.31 27.91
CA THR A 177 -1.34 31.60 28.42
C THR A 177 -1.28 32.70 27.37
N LYS A 178 -1.97 32.58 26.24
CA LYS A 178 -2.23 33.76 25.40
C LYS A 178 -3.39 34.52 26.04
N PRO A 179 -3.15 35.66 26.73
CA PRO A 179 -4.25 36.48 27.19
C PRO A 179 -5.09 36.82 25.97
N SER A 180 -6.36 36.40 26.01
CA SER A 180 -7.39 36.89 25.13
C SER A 180 -7.27 38.41 25.14
N ARG A 181 -6.75 38.99 24.07
CA ARG A 181 -6.86 40.44 23.88
C ARG A 181 -8.34 40.66 23.70
N ASP A 182 -8.97 41.10 24.78
CA ASP A 182 -10.34 41.55 24.79
C ASP A 182 -10.55 42.43 23.56
N ILE A 183 -11.58 42.01 22.82
CA ILE A 183 -12.17 42.70 21.71
C ILE A 183 -12.62 44.05 22.27
N GLN A 184 -11.78 45.08 22.12
CA GLN A 184 -12.29 46.44 22.11
C GLN A 184 -13.08 46.61 20.82
N LEU A 185 -14.37 46.34 20.96
CA LEU A 185 -15.44 46.78 20.08
C LEU A 185 -15.35 48.31 19.98
N THR A 186 -14.61 48.81 19.00
CA THR A 186 -14.77 50.20 18.54
C THR A 186 -15.36 50.15 17.15
N SER A 187 -16.68 50.25 17.13
CA SER A 187 -17.46 50.75 16.02
C SER A 187 -16.86 52.05 15.49
N ARG A 188 -16.50 52.11 14.20
CA ARG A 188 -16.74 53.28 13.33
C ARG A 188 -16.39 53.03 11.86
N THR A 189 -17.45 52.96 11.06
CA THR A 189 -17.69 53.76 9.83
C THR A 189 -16.61 53.86 8.75
N SER A 190 -16.95 53.29 7.59
CA SER A 190 -16.83 53.86 6.24
C SER A 190 -15.60 54.70 5.88
N SER A 191 -14.84 54.25 4.88
CA SER A 191 -14.96 54.77 3.50
C SER A 191 -13.82 54.23 2.62
N LYS A 192 -14.17 53.91 1.36
CA LYS A 192 -13.29 53.89 0.18
C LYS A 192 -12.26 55.01 0.24
N VAL A 193 -11.00 54.72 -0.12
CA VAL A 193 -10.20 55.50 -1.08
C VAL A 193 -9.08 54.62 -1.65
N TYR A 194 -9.05 54.50 -2.98
CA TYR A 194 -7.91 54.06 -3.80
C TYR A 194 -6.72 54.99 -3.57
N SER A 195 -5.51 54.45 -3.39
CA SER A 195 -4.29 55.21 -3.71
C SER A 195 -3.16 54.29 -4.11
N ILE A 196 -2.82 54.42 -5.40
CA ILE A 196 -1.59 54.01 -6.05
C ILE A 196 -0.44 54.81 -5.42
N SER A 197 0.59 54.13 -4.92
CA SER A 197 1.89 54.75 -4.69
C SER A 197 3.00 53.86 -5.22
N LYS A 198 3.50 54.26 -6.39
CA LYS A 198 4.83 53.94 -6.90
C LYS A 198 5.88 54.52 -5.95
N THR A 199 7.03 53.86 -5.84
CA THR A 199 8.42 54.38 -5.68
C THR A 199 9.28 53.32 -4.97
N PRO A 200 10.62 53.45 -4.93
CA PRO A 200 11.51 53.29 -6.07
C PRO A 200 12.57 52.21 -5.80
N SER A 201 13.11 51.64 -6.87
CA SER A 201 14.28 50.77 -6.89
C SER A 201 15.44 51.38 -6.08
N LYS A 202 15.89 50.68 -5.03
CA LYS A 202 17.19 50.88 -4.41
C LYS A 202 18.06 49.65 -4.62
N SER A 203 19.11 49.89 -5.40
CA SER A 203 20.33 49.11 -5.55
C SER A 203 20.96 48.77 -4.20
N ILE A 204 21.19 47.47 -3.95
CA ILE A 204 22.09 47.01 -2.89
C ILE A 204 22.95 45.86 -3.43
N LEU A 205 24.20 46.23 -3.72
CA LEU A 205 25.45 45.54 -3.44
C LEU A 205 25.53 44.02 -3.68
N LYS A 206 26.22 43.68 -4.79
CA LYS A 206 26.85 42.38 -5.03
C LYS A 206 27.99 42.14 -4.02
N PRO A 207 28.03 41.02 -3.28
CA PRO A 207 29.24 40.56 -2.63
C PRO A 207 30.16 39.88 -3.65
N LYS A 208 31.42 40.34 -3.71
CA LYS A 208 32.55 39.64 -4.32
C LYS A 208 32.88 38.41 -3.47
N THR A 209 32.57 37.21 -3.94
CA THR A 209 33.19 35.98 -3.46
C THR A 209 34.47 35.74 -4.25
N LYS A 210 35.59 35.81 -3.54
CA LYS A 210 36.91 35.36 -3.98
C LYS A 210 37.05 33.86 -3.74
N GLU A 211 38.03 33.29 -4.45
CA GLU A 211 38.73 32.02 -4.21
C GLU A 211 38.12 30.73 -4.77
N MET A 212 38.54 30.45 -6.02
CA MET A 212 38.72 29.10 -6.54
C MET A 212 39.84 28.39 -5.77
N VAL A 213 39.48 27.46 -4.89
CA VAL A 213 40.38 26.42 -4.41
C VAL A 213 40.45 25.33 -5.49
N LYS A 214 41.61 25.22 -6.15
CA LYS A 214 41.96 24.10 -7.03
C LYS A 214 42.24 22.88 -6.15
N ASN A 215 41.28 21.97 -6.05
CA ASN A 215 41.55 20.62 -5.55
C ASN A 215 42.05 19.75 -6.70
N THR A 216 43.34 19.42 -6.61
CA THR A 216 44.05 18.44 -7.41
C THR A 216 43.42 17.06 -7.21
N ILE A 217 42.73 16.57 -8.24
CA ILE A 217 42.25 15.18 -8.30
C ILE A 217 43.44 14.32 -8.73
N ILE A 218 43.97 13.54 -7.80
CA ILE A 218 44.91 12.45 -8.08
C ILE A 218 44.09 11.35 -8.75
N SER A 219 44.27 11.23 -10.06
CA SER A 219 43.72 10.16 -10.89
C SER A 219 44.49 8.87 -10.61
N SER A 220 43.88 7.96 -9.86
CA SER A 220 44.34 6.58 -9.71
C SER A 220 43.94 5.78 -10.96
N LYS A 221 44.96 5.41 -11.74
CA LYS A 221 44.87 4.39 -12.80
C LYS A 221 44.23 3.12 -12.22
N THR A 222 43.05 2.78 -12.71
CA THR A 222 42.48 1.44 -12.60
C THR A 222 42.68 0.74 -13.94
N GLU A 223 43.43 -0.36 -13.89
CA GLU A 223 43.66 -1.27 -15.01
C GLU A 223 42.33 -1.93 -15.40
N SER A 224 41.94 -1.72 -16.66
CA SER A 224 40.80 -2.39 -17.26
C SER A 224 41.18 -3.81 -17.66
N LEU A 225 40.55 -4.81 -17.03
CA LEU A 225 40.48 -6.18 -17.51
C LEU A 225 39.53 -6.29 -18.71
N PRO A 226 39.87 -7.04 -19.78
CA PRO A 226 38.97 -7.24 -20.93
C PRO A 226 38.05 -8.45 -20.67
N LEU A 227 36.78 -8.19 -20.35
CA LEU A 227 35.73 -9.19 -20.40
C LEU A 227 35.08 -9.17 -21.79
N SER A 228 35.44 -10.17 -22.59
CA SER A 228 34.84 -10.50 -23.88
C SER A 228 33.37 -10.92 -23.68
N LEU A 229 32.45 -10.04 -24.08
CA LEU A 229 31.04 -10.37 -24.29
C LEU A 229 30.90 -11.09 -25.62
N LYS A 230 30.88 -12.43 -25.58
CA LYS A 230 30.41 -13.24 -26.71
C LYS A 230 28.89 -13.10 -26.82
N GLN A 231 28.45 -12.56 -27.95
CA GLN A 231 27.09 -12.67 -28.45
C GLN A 231 26.61 -14.12 -28.39
N VAL A 232 25.48 -14.36 -27.73
CA VAL A 232 24.65 -15.52 -28.02
C VAL A 232 23.38 -15.00 -28.67
N SER A 233 23.35 -15.19 -29.99
CA SER A 233 22.16 -15.04 -30.82
C SER A 233 21.31 -16.30 -30.71
N SER A 234 20.02 -16.13 -31.07
CA SER A 234 19.01 -17.14 -31.36
C SER A 234 18.52 -18.01 -30.21
N PHE A 235 17.26 -17.80 -29.80
CA PHE A 235 16.20 -18.80 -29.93
C PHE A 235 14.84 -18.08 -29.89
N VAL A 236 14.26 -17.89 -31.07
CA VAL A 236 12.81 -17.66 -31.25
C VAL A 236 12.23 -19.04 -31.50
N GLU A 237 11.56 -19.61 -30.52
CA GLU A 237 10.71 -20.77 -30.73
C GLU A 237 9.29 -20.39 -30.33
N VAL A 238 8.46 -20.25 -31.36
CA VAL A 238 7.05 -19.87 -31.28
C VAL A 238 6.30 -21.05 -30.64
N SER A 239 5.94 -20.90 -29.37
CA SER A 239 5.07 -21.83 -28.67
C SER A 239 3.71 -21.90 -29.35
N LYS A 240 3.32 -23.11 -29.76
CA LYS A 240 2.00 -23.43 -30.30
C LYS A 240 0.89 -23.09 -29.29
N PRO A 241 -0.30 -22.67 -29.74
CA PRO A 241 -1.42 -22.37 -28.85
C PRO A 241 -1.87 -23.65 -28.13
N ILE A 242 -1.86 -23.62 -26.80
CA ILE A 242 -2.41 -24.66 -25.95
C ILE A 242 -3.93 -24.49 -25.96
N ILE A 243 -4.64 -25.42 -26.61
CA ILE A 243 -6.08 -25.58 -26.49
C ILE A 243 -6.35 -26.24 -25.15
N ILE A 244 -6.66 -25.45 -24.12
CA ILE A 244 -7.14 -25.97 -22.83
C ILE A 244 -8.66 -26.12 -22.95
N SER A 245 -9.11 -27.30 -23.38
CA SER A 245 -10.48 -27.76 -23.20
C SER A 245 -10.56 -28.56 -21.89
N GLU A 246 -10.57 -27.86 -20.76
CA GLU A 246 -10.96 -28.44 -19.47
C GLU A 246 -12.16 -27.66 -18.95
N GLU A 247 -13.32 -28.26 -19.18
CA GLU A 247 -14.61 -27.90 -18.61
C GLU A 247 -14.51 -28.07 -17.09
N THR A 248 -14.11 -27.01 -16.41
CA THR A 248 -14.12 -26.94 -14.94
C THR A 248 -15.57 -27.00 -14.49
N VAL A 249 -16.03 -28.22 -14.19
CA VAL A 249 -17.34 -28.50 -13.60
C VAL A 249 -17.42 -27.79 -12.26
N ARG A 250 -17.95 -26.55 -12.28
CA ARG A 250 -18.25 -25.80 -11.06
C ARG A 250 -19.26 -26.60 -10.25
N PRO A 251 -19.11 -26.70 -8.91
CA PRO A 251 -20.13 -27.32 -8.08
C PRO A 251 -21.46 -26.58 -8.31
N PRO A 252 -22.57 -27.29 -8.57
CA PRO A 252 -23.85 -26.65 -8.83
C PRO A 252 -24.26 -25.82 -7.61
N LEU A 253 -24.65 -24.56 -7.85
CA LEU A 253 -25.17 -23.67 -6.80
C LEU A 253 -26.42 -24.32 -6.19
N LEU A 254 -26.29 -24.87 -4.98
CA LEU A 254 -27.40 -25.48 -4.26
C LEU A 254 -28.32 -24.40 -3.66
N CYS A 255 -29.63 -24.62 -3.73
CA CYS A 255 -30.65 -23.76 -3.15
C CYS A 255 -30.42 -23.61 -1.64
N TYR A 256 -30.33 -22.37 -1.15
CA TYR A 256 -30.12 -22.11 0.28
C TYR A 256 -31.22 -22.66 1.18
N ASN A 257 -32.47 -22.74 0.68
CA ASN A 257 -33.64 -23.24 1.39
C ASN A 257 -33.63 -24.78 1.48
N CYS A 258 -33.66 -25.47 0.34
CA CYS A 258 -33.91 -26.92 0.29
C CYS A 258 -32.68 -27.77 -0.09
N LYS A 259 -31.53 -27.15 -0.36
CA LYS A 259 -30.29 -27.77 -0.85
C LYS A 259 -30.39 -28.49 -2.20
N GLY A 260 -31.47 -28.26 -2.97
CA GLY A 260 -31.63 -28.80 -4.33
C GLY A 260 -30.86 -28.01 -5.40
N PRO A 261 -30.72 -28.54 -6.63
CA PRO A 261 -29.95 -27.92 -7.72
C PRO A 261 -30.75 -26.82 -8.45
N HIS A 262 -31.17 -25.78 -7.73
CA HIS A 262 -31.85 -24.61 -8.27
C HIS A 262 -31.53 -23.36 -7.46
N TYR A 263 -31.79 -22.18 -8.02
CA TYR A 263 -31.66 -20.91 -7.30
C TYR A 263 -32.78 -20.75 -6.26
N PHE A 264 -32.49 -20.10 -5.12
CA PHE A 264 -33.46 -19.85 -4.03
C PHE A 264 -34.81 -19.29 -4.49
N LYS A 265 -34.80 -18.41 -5.50
CA LYS A 265 -35.98 -17.78 -6.10
C LYS A 265 -36.89 -18.72 -6.89
N HIS A 266 -36.42 -19.93 -7.22
CA HIS A 266 -37.18 -20.99 -7.88
C HIS A 266 -37.41 -22.20 -6.96
N CYS A 267 -37.40 -21.99 -5.64
CA CYS A 267 -37.64 -23.06 -4.68
C CYS A 267 -39.14 -23.17 -4.38
N ASP A 268 -39.75 -24.28 -4.78
CA ASP A 268 -41.17 -24.55 -4.52
C ASP A 268 -41.43 -24.99 -3.07
N LYS A 269 -40.38 -25.26 -2.29
CA LYS A 269 -40.53 -25.57 -0.86
C LYS A 269 -40.78 -24.28 -0.08
N PRO A 270 -41.68 -24.30 0.92
CA PRO A 270 -41.86 -23.17 1.83
C PRO A 270 -40.52 -22.77 2.46
N ILE A 271 -40.33 -21.47 2.71
CA ILE A 271 -39.08 -20.94 3.25
C ILE A 271 -38.89 -21.49 4.67
N ASP A 272 -37.90 -22.35 4.84
CA ASP A 272 -37.47 -22.83 6.15
C ASP A 272 -36.64 -21.73 6.83
N LEU A 273 -37.35 -20.86 7.55
CA LEU A 273 -36.73 -19.78 8.31
C LEU A 273 -35.90 -20.38 9.43
N HIS A 274 -34.59 -20.38 9.32
CA HIS A 274 -33.70 -20.77 10.42
C HIS A 274 -32.65 -19.70 10.67
N CYS A 275 -32.19 -19.60 11.92
CA CYS A 275 -31.19 -18.62 12.28
C CYS A 275 -29.86 -19.06 11.69
N HIS A 276 -29.34 -18.32 10.70
CA HIS A 276 -28.05 -18.64 10.06
C HIS A 276 -26.84 -18.69 11.01
N SER A 277 -26.95 -18.13 12.22
CA SER A 277 -25.86 -18.17 13.21
C SER A 277 -25.95 -19.33 14.19
N CYS A 278 -27.15 -19.79 14.57
CA CYS A 278 -27.30 -20.84 15.60
C CYS A 278 -28.14 -22.05 15.15
N GLY A 279 -28.67 -22.05 13.94
CA GLY A 279 -29.46 -23.15 13.37
C GLY A 279 -30.89 -23.29 13.91
N LYS A 280 -31.37 -22.40 14.80
CA LYS A 280 -32.72 -22.50 15.36
C LYS A 280 -33.80 -22.34 14.27
N PRO A 281 -34.72 -23.31 14.09
CA PRO A 281 -35.78 -23.23 13.08
C PRO A 281 -36.88 -22.26 13.49
N GLY A 282 -37.69 -21.84 12.52
CA GLY A 282 -38.78 -20.87 12.64
C GLY A 282 -38.37 -19.41 12.84
N ILE A 283 -37.09 -19.04 12.78
CA ILE A 283 -36.64 -17.69 13.16
C ILE A 283 -35.43 -17.20 12.35
N THR A 284 -35.41 -15.91 11.98
CA THR A 284 -34.26 -15.30 11.31
C THR A 284 -33.21 -14.83 12.32
N LYS A 285 -31.96 -14.59 11.87
CA LYS A 285 -30.89 -14.03 12.73
C LYS A 285 -31.31 -12.74 13.44
N LEU A 286 -32.09 -11.89 12.76
CA LEU A 286 -32.58 -10.61 13.30
C LEU A 286 -33.57 -10.77 14.46
N ARG A 287 -34.33 -11.87 14.47
CA ARG A 287 -35.33 -12.17 15.51
C ARG A 287 -34.84 -13.23 16.50
N CYS A 288 -33.66 -13.80 16.29
CA CYS A 288 -33.15 -14.88 17.14
C CYS A 288 -32.73 -14.33 18.52
N PRO A 289 -33.38 -14.75 19.63
CA PRO A 289 -33.05 -14.22 20.95
C PRO A 289 -31.62 -14.55 21.39
N ASN A 290 -31.04 -15.65 20.88
CA ASN A 290 -29.66 -16.02 21.18
C ASN A 290 -28.62 -15.22 20.38
N CYS A 291 -28.95 -14.77 19.17
CA CYS A 291 -27.98 -14.10 18.28
C CYS A 291 -28.18 -12.58 18.22
N ASN A 292 -29.35 -12.09 18.64
CA ASN A 292 -29.68 -10.68 18.72
C ASN A 292 -30.48 -10.41 20.01
N PRO A 293 -29.83 -10.41 21.18
CA PRO A 293 -30.50 -10.33 22.49
C PRO A 293 -31.15 -8.97 22.79
N LYS A 294 -31.08 -8.01 21.87
CA LYS A 294 -31.70 -6.68 21.99
C LYS A 294 -33.14 -6.62 21.43
N ASN A 295 -33.65 -7.73 20.88
CA ASN A 295 -35.02 -7.94 20.43
C ASN A 295 -35.69 -9.03 21.27
#